data_AF-A0A6A2WE41-F1
#
_entry.id   AF-A0A6A2WE41-F1
#
_cell.length_a   1.000
_cell.length_b   1.000
_cell.length_c   1.000
_cell.angle_alpha   90.00
_cell.angle_beta   90.00
_cell.angle_gamma   90.00
#
_symmetry.space_group_name_H-M   'P 1'
#
loop_
_entity.id
_entity.type
_entity.pdbx_description
1 polymer ?
#
loop_
_entity_poly.entity_id
_entity_poly.type
_entity_poly.pdbx_seq_one_letter_code
_entity_poly.pdbx_strand_id
1 'polypeptide(L)'
;MRMDSSLGSQVAVLLCFLLLGSPDGNAALSAGIPFLQPYLNSEALFSRGRGVNFAVAGSTALPVEILAENGIVAPVTNTSLSRQLDWMFTHFNGICRDDEDCYQKLKTALFIVGEIGGNDYSYALFQGKSFDQVKSMAPSVVQAIKDAVARVVGYGATRVIIPGNFPIGCLPIHLRGIEKELPNAIIVYADYYNAYMKLLNKAAFLGFDPHTTDKACCGYNLGSNKMCGAPDVALCPNPDRYISWDGIHFTQKAYKFITGWFLHHIYPHLRCAV
;
A
#
# COMPACT_ATOMS: atom_id res chain seq x y z
N MET A 1 3.07 3.20 -14.87
CA MET A 1 2.76 1.96 -15.61
C MET A 1 1.45 2.23 -16.35
N ARG A 2 1.45 2.39 -17.68
CA ARG A 2 0.21 2.48 -18.46
C ARG A 2 -0.29 1.05 -18.64
N MET A 3 -1.51 0.74 -18.19
CA MET A 3 -2.16 -0.51 -18.56
C MET A 3 -2.53 -0.45 -20.05
N ASP A 4 -2.28 -1.55 -20.75
CA ASP A 4 -2.53 -1.70 -22.18
C ASP A 4 -4.02 -1.57 -22.49
N SER A 5 -4.36 -0.70 -23.45
CA SER A 5 -5.71 -0.45 -23.96
C SER A 5 -6.30 -1.63 -24.75
N SER A 6 -5.55 -2.71 -24.96
CA SER A 6 -6.01 -3.95 -25.60
C SER A 6 -6.92 -4.82 -24.72
N LEU A 7 -7.09 -4.49 -23.43
CA LEU A 7 -8.02 -5.15 -22.50
C LEU A 7 -9.47 -4.76 -22.83
N GLY A 8 -9.99 -5.27 -23.94
CA GLY A 8 -11.39 -5.19 -24.30
C GLY A 8 -12.27 -5.85 -23.24
N SER A 9 -13.16 -5.05 -22.65
CA SER A 9 -14.47 -5.46 -22.13
C SER A 9 -14.51 -6.61 -21.13
N GLN A 10 -14.29 -6.32 -19.84
CA GLN A 10 -14.94 -6.90 -18.65
C GLN A 10 -14.00 -6.72 -17.45
N VAL A 11 -14.20 -5.69 -16.63
CA VAL A 11 -13.30 -5.41 -15.49
C VAL A 11 -14.11 -5.46 -14.19
N ALA A 12 -14.17 -6.60 -13.50
CA ALA A 12 -14.85 -6.69 -12.19
C ALA A 12 -13.91 -6.21 -11.06
N VAL A 13 -13.72 -4.90 -10.91
CA VAL A 13 -12.78 -4.37 -9.91
C VAL A 13 -13.45 -4.12 -8.57
N LEU A 14 -13.04 -4.88 -7.57
CA LEU A 14 -13.23 -4.52 -6.16
C LEU A 14 -12.21 -3.41 -5.82
N LEU A 15 -12.63 -2.17 -5.55
CA LEU A 15 -11.70 -1.06 -5.25
C LEU A 15 -11.92 -0.55 -3.84
N CYS A 16 -11.20 -1.11 -2.86
CA CYS A 16 -11.27 -0.60 -1.49
C CYS A 16 -10.50 0.72 -1.33
N PHE A 17 -11.23 1.70 -0.83
CA PHE A 17 -10.90 3.11 -0.71
C PHE A 17 -9.97 3.37 0.49
N LEU A 18 -8.70 3.68 0.21
CA LEU A 18 -7.91 4.55 1.09
C LEU A 18 -7.20 5.70 0.34
N LEU A 19 -7.16 5.70 -1.01
CA LEU A 19 -6.62 6.83 -1.80
C LEU A 19 -7.52 7.34 -2.93
N LEU A 20 -8.76 6.88 -3.05
CA LEU A 20 -9.71 7.38 -4.04
C LEU A 20 -10.79 8.30 -3.49
N GLY A 21 -10.52 9.03 -2.40
CA GLY A 21 -11.29 10.20 -1.99
C GLY A 21 -11.31 11.36 -3.01
N SER A 22 -11.19 11.08 -4.31
CA SER A 22 -11.66 11.98 -5.35
C SER A 22 -13.12 11.62 -5.65
N PRO A 23 -14.06 12.58 -5.57
CA PRO A 23 -15.45 12.43 -6.02
C PRO A 23 -15.60 11.92 -7.47
N ASP A 24 -14.50 11.84 -8.23
CA ASP A 24 -14.50 11.76 -9.69
C ASP A 24 -13.96 10.43 -10.29
N GLY A 25 -13.51 9.46 -9.46
CA GLY A 25 -13.04 8.16 -9.99
C GLY A 25 -11.77 8.23 -10.88
N ASN A 26 -10.95 9.26 -10.69
CA ASN A 26 -9.85 9.62 -11.61
C ASN A 26 -8.69 8.60 -11.68
N ALA A 27 -8.43 7.75 -10.68
CA ALA A 27 -7.31 6.80 -10.77
C ALA A 27 -7.61 5.60 -11.67
N ALA A 28 -8.85 5.11 -11.69
CA ALA A 28 -9.29 4.11 -12.66
C ALA A 28 -9.18 4.67 -14.09
N LEU A 29 -9.68 5.90 -14.30
CA LEU A 29 -9.60 6.61 -15.58
C LEU A 29 -8.14 6.85 -16.02
N SER A 30 -7.24 7.18 -15.09
CA SER A 30 -5.80 7.34 -15.37
C SER A 30 -5.11 6.04 -15.78
N ALA A 31 -5.67 4.89 -15.39
CA ALA A 31 -5.25 3.56 -15.81
C ALA A 31 -6.01 3.05 -17.05
N GLY A 32 -6.89 3.85 -17.65
CA GLY A 32 -7.74 3.45 -18.78
C GLY A 32 -8.92 2.54 -18.40
N ILE A 33 -9.20 2.39 -17.10
CA ILE A 33 -10.33 1.62 -16.58
C ILE A 33 -11.57 2.53 -16.51
N PRO A 34 -12.72 2.14 -17.09
CA PRO A 34 -13.96 2.91 -16.99
C PRO A 34 -14.37 3.14 -15.53
N PHE A 35 -15.06 4.26 -15.27
CA PHE A 35 -15.67 4.50 -13.96
C PHE A 35 -16.57 3.34 -13.54
N LEU A 36 -16.39 2.86 -12.31
CA LEU A 36 -17.12 1.70 -11.78
C LEU A 36 -18.21 2.17 -10.84
N GLN A 37 -19.43 1.74 -11.14
CA GLN A 37 -20.59 2.08 -10.32
C GLN A 37 -20.53 1.34 -8.98
N PRO A 38 -20.79 2.04 -7.84
CA PRO A 38 -20.93 1.38 -6.54
C PRO A 38 -22.09 0.37 -6.55
N TYR A 39 -21.86 -0.81 -5.99
CA TYR A 39 -22.88 -1.87 -5.94
C TYR A 39 -24.16 -1.45 -5.21
N LEU A 40 -24.01 -0.66 -4.13
CA LEU A 40 -25.14 -0.18 -3.33
C LEU A 40 -25.86 1.02 -3.95
N ASN A 41 -25.44 1.51 -5.12
CA ASN A 41 -26.17 2.56 -5.83
C ASN A 41 -27.43 1.96 -6.49
N SER A 42 -28.61 2.30 -5.98
CA SER A 42 -29.90 1.81 -6.49
C SER A 42 -30.22 2.26 -7.93
N GLU A 43 -29.56 3.32 -8.40
CA GLU A 43 -29.75 3.86 -9.76
C GLU A 43 -28.71 3.31 -10.76
N ALA A 44 -27.78 2.47 -10.31
CA ALA A 44 -26.72 1.95 -11.15
C ALA A 44 -27.24 0.93 -12.18
N LEU A 45 -26.96 1.20 -13.45
CA LEU A 45 -27.16 0.24 -14.54
C LEU A 45 -25.90 -0.59 -14.74
N PHE A 46 -25.87 -1.78 -14.14
CA PHE A 46 -24.84 -2.80 -14.37
C PHE A 46 -25.05 -3.47 -15.74
N SER A 47 -24.84 -2.69 -16.81
CA SER A 47 -24.91 -3.18 -18.19
C SER A 47 -23.73 -4.10 -18.53
N ARG A 48 -23.95 -5.03 -19.47
CA ARG A 48 -22.92 -6.00 -19.91
C ARG A 48 -21.63 -5.27 -20.30
N GLY A 49 -20.51 -5.69 -19.71
CA GLY A 49 -19.17 -5.18 -20.02
C GLY A 49 -18.66 -4.03 -19.13
N ARG A 50 -19.43 -3.56 -18.14
CA ARG A 50 -18.98 -2.59 -17.13
C ARG A 50 -18.71 -3.29 -15.80
N GLY A 51 -17.67 -2.83 -15.10
CA GLY A 51 -17.34 -3.34 -13.77
C GLY A 51 -18.24 -2.84 -12.66
N VAL A 52 -18.08 -3.43 -11.48
CA VAL A 52 -18.86 -3.13 -10.27
C VAL A 52 -17.92 -2.90 -9.09
N ASN A 53 -18.15 -1.84 -8.33
CA ASN A 53 -17.38 -1.55 -7.12
C ASN A 53 -18.16 -1.95 -5.86
N PHE A 54 -17.67 -2.95 -5.12
CA PHE A 54 -18.29 -3.43 -3.87
C PHE A 54 -17.72 -2.78 -2.61
N ALA A 55 -16.74 -1.89 -2.74
CA ALA A 55 -16.07 -1.33 -1.59
C ALA A 55 -16.91 -0.31 -0.81
N VAL A 56 -16.65 -0.29 0.49
CA VAL A 56 -17.25 0.67 1.42
C VAL A 56 -16.13 1.35 2.21
N ALA A 57 -16.18 2.68 2.27
CA ALA A 57 -15.23 3.46 3.04
C ALA A 57 -15.32 3.11 4.53
N GLY A 58 -14.17 2.97 5.20
CA GLY A 58 -14.11 2.56 6.60
C GLY A 58 -14.26 1.06 6.84
N SER A 59 -14.47 0.25 5.81
CA SER A 59 -14.56 -1.20 5.96
C SER A 59 -13.28 -1.82 6.48
N THR A 60 -13.46 -2.90 7.25
CA THR A 60 -12.39 -3.68 7.88
C THR A 60 -12.22 -5.02 7.18
N ALA A 61 -11.02 -5.59 7.25
CA ALA A 61 -10.79 -6.96 6.80
C ALA A 61 -11.55 -7.95 7.69
N LEU A 62 -11.45 -7.75 9.00
CA LEU A 62 -12.15 -8.55 10.00
C LEU A 62 -13.61 -8.10 10.14
N PRO A 63 -14.54 -9.04 10.44
CA PRO A 63 -15.89 -8.69 10.89
C PRO A 63 -15.86 -7.80 12.14
N VAL A 64 -16.83 -6.90 12.27
CA VAL A 64 -16.90 -5.97 13.41
C VAL A 64 -17.09 -6.70 14.74
N GLU A 65 -17.67 -7.90 14.71
CA GLU A 65 -17.84 -8.79 15.84
C GLU A 65 -16.48 -9.26 16.39
N ILE A 66 -15.56 -9.64 15.49
CA ILE A 66 -14.18 -10.05 15.84
C ILE A 66 -13.37 -8.86 16.37
N LEU A 67 -13.59 -7.66 15.82
CA LEU A 67 -12.98 -6.44 16.36
C LEU A 67 -13.51 -6.13 17.77
N ALA A 68 -14.81 -6.32 18.00
CA ALA A 68 -15.45 -6.09 19.30
C ALA A 68 -14.92 -7.03 20.39
N GLU A 69 -14.57 -8.28 20.07
CA GLU A 69 -13.88 -9.21 20.99
C GLU A 69 -12.55 -8.66 21.50
N ASN A 70 -11.87 -7.84 20.68
CA ASN A 70 -10.64 -7.15 21.04
C ASN A 70 -10.90 -5.76 21.66
N GLY A 71 -12.16 -5.42 21.93
CA GLY A 71 -12.60 -4.13 22.43
C GLY A 71 -12.29 -3.00 21.46
N ILE A 72 -12.48 -3.22 20.15
CA ILE A 72 -12.29 -2.25 19.08
C ILE A 72 -13.64 -2.00 18.40
N VAL A 73 -14.05 -0.74 18.32
CA VAL A 73 -15.27 -0.32 17.61
C VAL A 73 -14.91 0.21 16.23
N ALA A 74 -15.69 -0.13 15.21
CA ALA A 74 -15.60 0.44 13.86
C ALA A 74 -16.70 1.50 13.67
N PRO A 75 -16.42 2.80 13.90
CA PRO A 75 -17.47 3.83 13.99
C PRO A 75 -18.01 4.29 12.62
N VAL A 76 -17.32 4.00 11.52
CA VAL A 76 -17.69 4.53 10.19
C VAL A 76 -18.72 3.64 9.50
N THR A 77 -18.58 2.31 9.61
CA THR A 77 -19.45 1.34 8.97
C THR A 77 -19.37 0.00 9.69
N ASN A 78 -20.45 -0.79 9.63
CA ASN A 78 -20.46 -2.19 10.05
C ASN A 78 -20.09 -3.16 8.92
N THR A 79 -19.73 -2.63 7.76
CA THR A 79 -19.40 -3.44 6.58
C THR A 79 -17.96 -3.94 6.66
N SER A 80 -17.77 -5.25 6.65
CA SER A 80 -16.47 -5.91 6.54
C SER A 80 -16.21 -6.42 5.12
N LEU A 81 -14.98 -6.89 4.86
CA LEU A 81 -14.60 -7.58 3.64
C LEU A 81 -15.52 -8.77 3.33
N SER A 82 -15.89 -9.55 4.34
CA SER A 82 -16.81 -10.68 4.17
C SER A 82 -18.18 -10.25 3.64
N ARG A 83 -18.74 -9.13 4.13
CA ARG A 83 -20.02 -8.59 3.63
C ARG A 83 -19.91 -8.09 2.19
N GLN A 84 -18.81 -7.41 1.84
CA GLN A 84 -18.56 -6.99 0.46
C GLN A 84 -18.46 -8.18 -0.50
N LEU A 85 -17.86 -9.28 -0.05
CA LEU A 85 -17.81 -10.53 -0.82
C LEU A 85 -19.20 -11.18 -0.95
N ASP A 86 -20.02 -11.17 0.09
CA ASP A 86 -21.38 -11.71 0.01
C ASP A 86 -22.25 -10.95 -1.01
N TRP A 87 -22.08 -9.64 -1.10
CA TRP A 87 -22.69 -8.81 -2.15
C TRP A 87 -22.15 -9.15 -3.53
N MET A 88 -20.84 -9.34 -3.66
CA MET A 88 -20.20 -9.76 -4.90
C MET A 88 -20.76 -11.11 -5.38
N PHE A 89 -20.90 -12.08 -4.49
CA PHE A 89 -21.45 -13.38 -4.85
C PHE A 89 -22.94 -13.34 -5.15
N THR A 90 -23.70 -12.51 -4.42
CA THR A 90 -25.10 -12.24 -4.77
C THR A 90 -25.20 -11.68 -6.19
N HIS A 91 -24.31 -10.75 -6.56
CA HIS A 91 -24.25 -10.19 -7.90
C HIS A 91 -23.89 -11.25 -8.96
N PHE A 92 -22.86 -12.07 -8.71
CA PHE A 92 -22.43 -13.13 -9.63
C PHE A 92 -23.53 -14.17 -9.85
N ASN A 93 -24.21 -14.61 -8.79
CA ASN A 93 -25.34 -15.52 -8.91
C ASN A 93 -26.52 -14.92 -9.70
N GLY A 94 -26.65 -13.58 -9.71
CA GLY A 94 -27.66 -12.89 -10.52
C GLY A 94 -27.31 -12.76 -12.01
N ILE A 95 -26.02 -12.86 -12.38
CA ILE A 95 -25.56 -12.69 -13.76
C ILE A 95 -25.08 -13.98 -14.42
N CYS A 96 -24.72 -14.99 -13.63
CA CYS A 96 -24.26 -16.31 -14.09
C CYS A 96 -25.42 -17.30 -14.12
N ARG A 97 -25.43 -18.19 -15.12
CA ARG A 97 -26.39 -19.30 -15.18
C ARG A 97 -25.92 -20.51 -14.36
N ASP A 98 -24.63 -20.80 -14.42
CA ASP A 98 -23.96 -21.94 -13.79
C ASP A 98 -22.46 -21.61 -13.59
N ASP A 99 -21.72 -22.50 -12.94
CA ASP A 99 -20.30 -22.29 -12.61
C ASP A 99 -19.42 -22.11 -13.84
N GLU A 100 -19.71 -22.84 -14.93
CA GLU A 100 -18.96 -22.74 -16.18
C GLU A 100 -19.19 -21.38 -16.85
N ASP A 101 -20.44 -20.93 -16.94
CA ASP A 101 -20.78 -19.59 -17.44
C ASP A 101 -20.14 -18.48 -16.58
N CYS A 102 -20.08 -18.67 -15.25
CA CYS A 102 -19.40 -17.77 -14.34
C CYS A 102 -17.89 -17.71 -14.60
N TYR A 103 -17.24 -18.88 -14.72
CA TYR A 103 -15.83 -18.95 -15.09
C TYR A 103 -15.56 -18.26 -16.43
N GLN A 104 -16.36 -18.52 -17.47
CA GLN A 104 -16.15 -17.92 -18.79
C GLN A 104 -16.30 -16.38 -18.77
N LYS A 105 -17.20 -15.83 -17.94
CA LYS A 105 -17.39 -14.39 -17.74
C LYS A 105 -16.27 -13.76 -16.90
N LEU A 106 -15.81 -14.45 -15.86
CA LEU A 106 -14.89 -13.88 -14.88
C LEU A 106 -13.40 -14.13 -15.21
N LYS A 107 -13.06 -15.11 -16.06
CA LYS A 107 -11.66 -15.45 -16.37
C LYS A 107 -10.85 -14.31 -16.99
N THR A 108 -11.49 -13.34 -17.65
CA THR A 108 -10.81 -12.16 -18.21
C THR A 108 -10.89 -10.93 -17.30
N ALA A 109 -11.74 -10.99 -16.27
CA ALA A 109 -11.95 -9.88 -15.35
C ALA A 109 -10.76 -9.69 -14.40
N LEU A 110 -10.44 -8.42 -14.13
CA LEU A 110 -9.44 -8.03 -13.14
C LEU A 110 -10.11 -7.78 -11.79
N PHE A 111 -9.73 -8.55 -10.80
CA PHE A 111 -10.14 -8.41 -9.41
C PHE A 111 -9.04 -7.69 -8.63
N ILE A 112 -9.41 -6.75 -7.77
CA ILE A 112 -8.47 -6.10 -6.84
C ILE A 112 -9.02 -6.33 -5.43
N VAL A 113 -8.30 -7.01 -4.54
CA VAL A 113 -8.78 -7.33 -3.19
C VAL A 113 -8.06 -6.46 -2.18
N GLY A 114 -8.50 -5.20 -2.08
CA GLY A 114 -7.96 -4.20 -1.18
C GLY A 114 -7.98 -2.78 -1.76
N GLU A 115 -7.41 -1.79 -1.09
CA GLU A 115 -6.67 -1.88 0.18
C GLU A 115 -7.59 -2.13 1.39
N ILE A 116 -7.39 -3.26 2.09
CA ILE A 116 -8.21 -3.69 3.23
C ILE A 116 -7.28 -4.12 4.38
N GLY A 117 -7.70 -3.92 5.62
CA GLY A 117 -6.86 -4.14 6.82
C GLY A 117 -6.35 -2.83 7.46
N GLY A 118 -6.21 -1.75 6.70
CA GLY A 118 -5.75 -0.46 7.22
C GLY A 118 -6.68 0.14 8.28
N ASN A 119 -7.99 -0.05 8.13
CA ASN A 119 -8.99 0.40 9.12
C ASN A 119 -8.96 -0.45 10.39
N ASP A 120 -8.71 -1.76 10.29
CA ASP A 120 -8.58 -2.66 11.45
C ASP A 120 -7.51 -2.15 12.41
N TYR A 121 -6.33 -1.79 11.88
CA TYR A 121 -5.24 -1.22 12.66
C TYR A 121 -5.53 0.21 13.10
N SER A 122 -6.07 1.05 12.20
CA SER A 122 -6.31 2.47 12.52
C SER A 122 -7.36 2.63 13.62
N TYR A 123 -8.45 1.87 13.59
CA TYR A 123 -9.45 1.89 14.67
C TYR A 123 -8.88 1.43 16.00
N ALA A 124 -8.04 0.39 16.00
CA ALA A 124 -7.35 -0.06 17.20
C ALA A 124 -6.43 1.04 17.77
N LEU A 125 -5.60 1.65 16.93
CA LEU A 125 -4.67 2.71 17.34
C LEU A 125 -5.40 3.94 17.89
N PHE A 126 -6.46 4.42 17.22
CA PHE A 126 -7.22 5.57 17.70
C PHE A 126 -7.99 5.30 19.00
N GLN A 127 -8.19 4.04 19.34
CA GLN A 127 -8.80 3.60 20.61
C GLN A 127 -7.76 3.24 21.68
N GLY A 128 -6.49 3.62 21.46
CA GLY A 128 -5.43 3.50 22.46
C GLY A 128 -4.89 2.08 22.64
N LYS A 129 -5.12 1.17 21.68
CA LYS A 129 -4.49 -0.17 21.72
C LYS A 129 -2.98 -0.05 21.56
N SER A 130 -2.25 -0.88 22.31
CA SER A 130 -0.79 -0.89 22.24
C SER A 130 -0.32 -1.43 20.88
N PHE A 131 0.91 -1.07 20.49
CA PHE A 131 1.49 -1.59 19.27
C PHE A 131 1.55 -3.13 19.24
N ASP A 132 1.81 -3.78 20.38
CA ASP A 132 1.81 -5.24 20.48
C ASP A 132 0.42 -5.84 20.23
N GLN A 133 -0.63 -5.20 20.74
CA GLN A 133 -2.01 -5.60 20.46
C GLN A 133 -2.37 -5.42 18.99
N VAL A 134 -1.96 -4.31 18.38
CA VAL A 134 -2.23 -4.04 16.95
C VAL A 134 -1.44 -5.01 16.07
N LYS A 135 -0.18 -5.28 16.42
CA LYS A 135 0.70 -6.22 15.72
C LYS A 135 0.17 -7.65 15.80
N SER A 136 -0.40 -8.07 16.93
CA SER A 136 -0.97 -9.41 17.09
C SER A 136 -2.23 -9.64 16.24
N MET A 137 -2.90 -8.59 15.76
CA MET A 137 -4.03 -8.70 14.82
C MET A 137 -3.59 -9.05 13.40
N ALA A 138 -2.32 -8.85 13.05
CA ALA A 138 -1.85 -8.98 11.67
C ALA A 138 -2.09 -10.38 11.05
N PRO A 139 -1.84 -11.50 11.75
CA PRO A 139 -2.15 -12.83 11.21
C PRO A 139 -3.63 -12.99 10.84
N SER A 140 -4.56 -12.51 11.68
CA SER A 140 -6.00 -12.63 11.42
C SER A 140 -6.43 -11.77 10.24
N VAL A 141 -5.92 -10.54 10.13
CA VAL A 141 -6.18 -9.65 8.98
C VAL A 141 -5.67 -10.28 7.68
N VAL A 142 -4.44 -10.79 7.68
CA VAL A 142 -3.85 -11.47 6.51
C VAL A 142 -4.65 -12.72 6.15
N GLN A 143 -5.10 -13.49 7.15
CA GLN A 143 -5.92 -14.67 6.90
C GLN A 143 -7.26 -14.33 6.26
N ALA A 144 -7.95 -13.28 6.73
CA ALA A 144 -9.19 -12.80 6.12
C ALA A 144 -8.99 -12.39 4.64
N ILE A 145 -7.86 -11.76 4.32
CA ILE A 145 -7.51 -11.41 2.93
C ILE A 145 -7.24 -12.67 2.10
N LYS A 146 -6.51 -13.65 2.63
CA LYS A 146 -6.27 -14.94 1.95
C LYS A 146 -7.58 -15.66 1.66
N ASP A 147 -8.48 -15.70 2.62
CA ASP A 147 -9.79 -16.35 2.47
C ASP A 147 -10.65 -15.62 1.44
N ALA A 148 -10.61 -14.28 1.43
CA ALA A 148 -11.25 -13.47 0.40
C ALA A 148 -10.74 -13.81 -1.01
N VAL A 149 -9.42 -13.92 -1.17
CA VAL A 149 -8.77 -14.28 -2.44
C VAL A 149 -9.17 -15.69 -2.86
N ALA A 150 -9.15 -16.65 -1.93
CA ALA A 150 -9.59 -18.02 -2.21
C ALA A 150 -11.06 -18.06 -2.66
N ARG A 151 -11.94 -17.27 -2.03
CA ARG A 151 -13.34 -17.17 -2.42
C ARG A 151 -13.48 -16.60 -3.84
N VAL A 152 -12.82 -15.50 -4.20
CA VAL A 152 -12.95 -14.95 -5.57
C VAL A 152 -12.39 -15.89 -6.63
N VAL A 153 -11.28 -16.59 -6.35
CA VAL A 153 -10.71 -17.61 -7.25
C VAL A 153 -11.68 -18.78 -7.41
N GLY A 154 -12.35 -19.21 -6.33
CA GLY A 154 -13.36 -20.26 -6.37
C GLY A 154 -14.55 -19.95 -7.29
N TYR A 155 -14.83 -18.67 -7.55
CA TYR A 155 -15.89 -18.24 -8.48
C TYR A 155 -15.39 -18.05 -9.92
N GLY A 156 -14.12 -18.34 -10.21
CA GLY A 156 -13.55 -18.28 -11.55
C GLY A 156 -12.67 -17.06 -11.85
N ALA A 157 -12.33 -16.26 -10.83
CA ALA A 157 -11.32 -15.22 -10.98
C ALA A 157 -9.94 -15.83 -11.28
N THR A 158 -9.28 -15.34 -12.33
CA THR A 158 -7.90 -15.77 -12.67
C THR A 158 -6.88 -14.64 -12.59
N ARG A 159 -7.33 -13.39 -12.44
CA ARG A 159 -6.49 -12.18 -12.39
C ARG A 159 -6.82 -11.39 -11.13
N VAL A 160 -6.02 -11.56 -10.09
CA VAL A 160 -6.24 -10.94 -8.78
C VAL A 160 -5.03 -10.09 -8.39
N ILE A 161 -5.27 -8.83 -8.05
CA ILE A 161 -4.29 -7.93 -7.42
C ILE A 161 -4.64 -7.83 -5.93
N ILE A 162 -3.64 -7.95 -5.07
CA ILE A 162 -3.78 -7.75 -3.63
C ILE A 162 -2.86 -6.59 -3.25
N PRO A 163 -3.38 -5.35 -3.11
CA PRO A 163 -2.56 -4.24 -2.67
C PRO A 163 -2.15 -4.43 -1.20
N GLY A 164 -0.92 -4.06 -0.87
CA GLY A 164 -0.46 -3.93 0.52
C GLY A 164 -1.03 -2.67 1.17
N ASN A 165 -1.01 -2.62 2.50
CA ASN A 165 -1.43 -1.44 3.26
C ASN A 165 -0.41 -0.29 3.05
N PHE A 166 -0.88 0.95 2.88
CA PHE A 166 0.01 2.11 2.83
C PHE A 166 0.75 2.29 4.17
N PRO A 167 1.80 3.14 4.25
CA PRO A 167 2.40 3.57 5.50
C PRO A 167 1.40 4.38 6.36
N ILE A 168 0.40 3.72 6.95
CA ILE A 168 -0.76 4.37 7.57
C ILE A 168 -0.38 5.34 8.70
N GLY A 169 0.70 5.07 9.44
CA GLY A 169 1.22 5.97 10.47
C GLY A 169 1.70 7.33 9.94
N CYS A 170 1.92 7.44 8.63
CA CYS A 170 2.34 8.68 7.96
C CYS A 170 1.15 9.51 7.46
N LEU A 171 -0.09 9.01 7.61
CA LEU A 171 -1.27 9.74 7.18
C LEU A 171 -1.49 10.98 8.08
N PRO A 172 -1.98 12.10 7.53
CA PRO A 172 -2.21 13.33 8.30
C PRO A 172 -3.12 13.16 9.53
N ILE A 173 -3.98 12.14 9.55
CA ILE A 173 -4.82 11.84 10.70
C ILE A 173 -4.02 11.28 11.90
N HIS A 174 -3.03 10.42 11.63
CA HIS A 174 -2.15 9.86 12.67
C HIS A 174 -1.15 10.91 13.14
N LEU A 175 -0.53 11.66 12.23
CA LEU A 175 0.40 12.75 12.58
C LEU A 175 -0.26 13.81 13.47
N ARG A 176 -1.47 14.26 13.12
CA ARG A 176 -2.25 15.20 13.95
C ARG A 176 -2.66 14.61 15.30
N GLY A 177 -2.84 13.28 15.39
CA GLY A 177 -3.08 12.60 16.66
C GLY A 177 -1.90 12.79 17.61
N ILE A 178 -0.69 12.49 17.13
CA ILE A 178 0.54 12.63 17.92
C ILE A 178 0.80 14.10 18.31
N GLU A 179 0.58 15.05 17.38
CA GLU A 179 0.69 16.49 17.68
C GLU A 179 -0.22 16.95 18.83
N LYS A 180 -1.43 16.37 18.94
CA LYS A 180 -2.36 16.67 20.04
C LYS A 180 -1.90 16.08 21.37
N GLU A 181 -1.31 14.89 21.35
CA GLU A 181 -0.79 14.23 22.55
C GLU A 181 0.49 14.89 23.08
N LEU A 182 1.27 15.50 22.19
CA LEU A 182 2.54 16.15 22.49
C LEU A 182 2.52 17.64 22.10
N PRO A 183 1.70 18.49 22.76
CA PRO A 183 1.47 19.87 22.33
C PRO A 183 2.71 20.77 22.41
N ASN A 184 3.74 20.35 23.16
CA ASN A 184 5.00 21.08 23.32
C ASN A 184 6.11 20.57 22.38
N ALA A 185 5.84 19.56 21.56
CA ALA A 185 6.79 19.03 20.59
C ALA A 185 6.41 19.50 19.18
N ILE A 186 7.42 19.81 18.37
CA ILE A 186 7.24 19.98 16.93
C ILE A 186 7.50 18.63 16.28
N ILE A 187 6.47 18.07 15.64
CA ILE A 187 6.53 16.74 15.04
C ILE A 187 6.51 16.91 13.53
N VAL A 188 7.54 16.38 12.87
CA VAL A 188 7.65 16.41 11.42
C VAL A 188 7.94 14.99 10.94
N TYR A 189 7.06 14.47 10.08
CA TYR A 189 7.32 13.21 9.40
C TYR A 189 8.41 13.40 8.35
N ALA A 190 9.51 12.64 8.48
CA ALA A 190 10.61 12.65 7.53
C ALA A 190 10.50 11.46 6.58
N ASP A 191 10.04 11.72 5.34
CA ASP A 191 9.88 10.72 4.29
C ASP A 191 11.23 10.29 3.66
N TYR A 192 12.05 9.60 4.47
CA TYR A 192 13.34 9.08 4.03
C TYR A 192 13.22 8.07 2.90
N TYR A 193 12.09 7.37 2.78
CA TYR A 193 11.84 6.45 1.68
C TYR A 193 11.81 7.21 0.34
N ASN A 194 11.01 8.26 0.22
CA ASN A 194 11.00 9.05 -1.01
C ASN A 194 12.29 9.84 -1.23
N ALA A 195 12.99 10.26 -0.16
CA ALA A 195 14.33 10.84 -0.28
C ALA A 195 15.31 9.84 -0.93
N TYR A 196 15.30 8.58 -0.47
CA TYR A 196 16.15 7.52 -1.02
C TYR A 196 15.74 7.13 -2.45
N MET A 197 14.45 7.00 -2.74
CA MET A 197 13.97 6.71 -4.10
C MET A 197 14.35 7.82 -5.08
N LYS A 198 14.32 9.10 -4.66
CA LYS A 198 14.82 10.21 -5.48
C LYS A 198 16.33 10.11 -5.73
N LEU A 199 17.11 9.70 -4.73
CA LEU A 199 18.55 9.48 -4.88
C LEU A 199 18.83 8.37 -5.91
N LEU A 200 18.16 7.22 -5.79
CA LEU A 200 18.29 6.10 -6.74
C LEU A 200 17.89 6.52 -8.16
N ASN A 201 16.72 7.13 -8.33
CA ASN A 201 16.22 7.53 -9.65
C ASN A 201 17.09 8.60 -10.33
N LYS A 202 17.83 9.39 -9.55
CA LYS A 202 18.73 10.44 -10.06
C LYS A 202 20.21 10.05 -9.96
N ALA A 203 20.54 8.80 -9.64
CA ALA A 203 21.90 8.36 -9.35
C ALA A 203 22.91 8.79 -10.42
N ALA A 204 22.63 8.47 -11.68
CA ALA A 204 23.47 8.84 -12.83
C ALA A 204 23.73 10.35 -12.90
N PHE A 205 22.67 11.14 -12.79
CA PHE A 205 22.72 12.61 -12.86
C PHE A 205 23.50 13.22 -11.70
N LEU A 206 23.43 12.60 -10.51
CA LEU A 206 24.18 13.01 -9.32
C LEU A 206 25.63 12.49 -9.32
N GLY A 207 26.06 11.84 -10.41
CA GLY A 207 27.42 11.34 -10.60
C GLY A 207 27.72 10.05 -9.83
N PHE A 208 26.70 9.29 -9.45
CA PHE A 208 26.86 7.89 -9.04
C PHE A 208 26.87 6.99 -10.27
N ASP A 209 27.48 5.82 -10.15
CA ASP A 209 27.46 4.81 -11.19
C ASP A 209 26.14 4.02 -11.14
N PRO A 210 25.32 4.03 -12.21
CA PRO A 210 24.07 3.27 -12.25
C PRO A 210 24.26 1.76 -12.08
N HIS A 211 25.46 1.23 -12.38
CA HIS A 211 25.78 -0.19 -12.26
C HIS A 211 26.24 -0.62 -10.87
N THR A 212 26.26 0.33 -9.91
CA THR A 212 26.66 0.09 -8.54
C THR A 212 25.66 0.60 -7.51
N THR A 213 24.42 0.94 -7.92
CA THR A 213 23.39 1.45 -6.99
C THR A 213 22.91 0.39 -6.01
N ASP A 214 23.04 -0.89 -6.37
CA ASP A 214 22.73 -2.09 -5.59
C ASP A 214 23.96 -2.73 -4.93
N LYS A 215 25.11 -2.05 -4.99
CA LYS A 215 26.43 -2.55 -4.58
C LYS A 215 27.02 -1.70 -3.47
N ALA A 216 27.72 -2.34 -2.53
CA ALA A 216 28.46 -1.68 -1.44
C ALA A 216 29.90 -1.29 -1.85
N CYS A 217 30.38 -0.10 -1.51
CA CYS A 217 31.78 0.23 -1.77
C CYS A 217 32.75 -0.65 -0.95
N CYS A 218 32.36 -1.01 0.26
CA CYS A 218 33.15 -1.74 1.22
C CYS A 218 32.41 -3.03 1.62
N GLY A 219 33.09 -4.17 1.59
CA GLY A 219 32.44 -5.45 1.90
C GLY A 219 31.38 -5.85 0.87
N TYR A 220 30.44 -6.71 1.31
CA TYR A 220 29.19 -7.23 0.71
C TYR A 220 28.97 -7.24 -0.82
N ASN A 221 30.03 -7.32 -1.63
CA ASN A 221 29.95 -7.39 -3.10
C ASN A 221 30.72 -8.57 -3.70
N LEU A 222 31.33 -9.42 -2.86
CA LEU A 222 32.28 -10.46 -3.29
C LEU A 222 32.13 -11.79 -2.52
N GLY A 223 30.93 -12.10 -2.01
CA GLY A 223 30.66 -13.40 -1.34
C GLY A 223 31.29 -13.56 0.05
N SER A 224 31.81 -12.49 0.65
CA SER A 224 32.34 -12.48 2.02
C SER A 224 31.35 -11.84 2.99
N ASN A 225 30.92 -12.56 4.03
CA ASN A 225 30.13 -12.05 5.17
C ASN A 225 30.94 -11.16 6.14
N LYS A 226 32.06 -10.59 5.70
CA LYS A 226 32.92 -9.77 6.55
C LYS A 226 32.42 -8.33 6.58
N MET A 227 32.33 -7.77 7.79
CA MET A 227 31.99 -6.37 8.01
C MET A 227 33.13 -5.45 7.58
N CYS A 228 32.77 -4.25 7.12
CA CYS A 228 33.73 -3.19 6.86
C CYS A 228 34.62 -2.90 8.07
N GLY A 229 35.92 -2.74 7.82
CA GLY A 229 36.94 -2.59 8.87
C GLY A 229 37.56 -3.91 9.36
N ALA A 230 37.04 -5.07 8.95
CA ALA A 230 37.71 -6.34 9.19
C ALA A 230 38.95 -6.52 8.27
N PRO A 231 39.95 -7.33 8.67
CA PRO A 231 41.09 -7.66 7.82
C PRO A 231 40.67 -8.31 6.49
N ASP A 232 41.39 -7.92 5.44
CA ASP A 232 41.24 -8.40 4.06
C ASP A 232 39.89 -8.09 3.39
N VAL A 233 39.19 -7.05 3.86
CA VAL A 233 37.96 -6.57 3.20
C VAL A 233 38.33 -5.67 2.04
N ALA A 234 37.85 -6.03 0.85
CA ALA A 234 38.03 -5.23 -0.35
C ALA A 234 37.26 -3.89 -0.26
N LEU A 235 37.91 -2.83 -0.74
CA LEU A 235 37.34 -1.50 -0.89
C LEU A 235 37.24 -1.16 -2.37
N CYS A 236 36.17 -0.45 -2.73
CA CYS A 236 36.00 0.06 -4.06
C CYS A 236 37.02 1.19 -4.34
N PRO A 237 37.45 1.38 -5.60
CA PRO A 237 38.44 2.42 -5.92
C PRO A 237 37.95 3.85 -5.70
N ASN A 238 36.65 4.10 -5.78
CA ASN A 238 36.07 5.43 -5.64
C ASN A 238 34.69 5.37 -4.94
N PRO A 239 34.62 5.67 -3.63
CA PRO A 239 33.37 5.69 -2.87
C PRO A 239 32.31 6.66 -3.41
N ASP A 240 32.70 7.75 -4.08
CA ASP A 240 31.77 8.75 -4.62
C ASP A 240 30.97 8.26 -5.83
N ARG A 241 31.32 7.09 -6.36
CA ARG A 241 30.52 6.41 -7.41
C ARG A 241 29.46 5.48 -6.83
N TYR A 242 29.52 5.16 -5.54
CA TYR A 242 28.63 4.22 -4.87
C TYR A 242 27.64 4.95 -3.97
N ILE A 243 26.41 4.45 -3.89
CA ILE A 243 25.41 4.94 -2.94
C ILE A 243 25.60 4.27 -1.58
N SER A 244 25.80 2.95 -1.58
CA SER A 244 25.99 2.16 -0.37
C SER A 244 27.46 2.06 0.00
N TRP A 245 27.78 2.30 1.27
CA TRP A 245 29.09 2.09 1.83
C TRP A 245 29.31 0.60 2.12
N ASP A 246 28.46 -0.03 2.93
CA ASP A 246 28.67 -1.40 3.44
C ASP A 246 27.47 -2.34 3.26
N GLY A 247 26.46 -1.92 2.50
CA GLY A 247 25.18 -2.61 2.35
C GLY A 247 24.10 -2.11 3.31
N ILE A 248 24.47 -1.36 4.36
CA ILE A 248 23.57 -0.84 5.39
C ILE A 248 23.61 0.69 5.42
N HIS A 249 24.81 1.27 5.42
CA HIS A 249 25.06 2.70 5.48
C HIS A 249 25.31 3.29 4.10
N PHE A 250 25.04 4.58 3.94
CA PHE A 250 25.35 5.30 2.72
C PHE A 250 26.79 5.81 2.69
N THR A 251 27.32 6.05 1.49
CA THR A 251 28.58 6.76 1.33
C THR A 251 28.43 8.22 1.75
N GLN A 252 29.54 8.90 2.05
CA GLN A 252 29.55 10.32 2.43
C GLN A 252 28.80 11.19 1.40
N LYS A 253 29.02 10.94 0.11
CA LYS A 253 28.35 11.66 -0.98
C LYS A 253 26.84 11.41 -0.99
N ALA A 254 26.41 10.16 -0.81
CA ALA A 254 24.99 9.83 -0.71
C ALA A 254 24.33 10.47 0.52
N TYR A 255 25.01 10.46 1.69
CA TYR A 255 24.53 11.19 2.87
C TYR A 255 24.41 12.69 2.60
N LYS A 256 25.35 13.32 1.90
CA LYS A 256 25.26 14.74 1.55
C LYS A 256 23.97 15.08 0.78
N PHE A 257 23.52 14.19 -0.11
CA PHE A 257 22.25 14.38 -0.83
C PHE A 257 21.04 14.20 0.08
N ILE A 258 21.03 13.16 0.92
CA ILE A 258 19.94 12.92 1.88
C ILE A 258 19.84 14.08 2.89
N THR A 259 20.98 14.57 3.41
CA THR A 259 21.04 15.75 4.28
C THR A 259 20.58 17.00 3.57
N GLY A 260 20.97 17.22 2.31
CA GLY A 260 20.47 18.35 1.51
C GLY A 260 18.95 18.31 1.34
N TRP A 261 18.39 17.12 1.09
CA TRP A 261 16.95 16.91 1.04
C TRP A 261 16.28 17.22 2.39
N PHE A 262 16.86 16.75 3.49
CA PHE A 262 16.37 17.03 4.84
C PHE A 262 16.36 18.55 5.15
N LEU A 263 17.45 19.25 4.86
CA LEU A 263 17.57 20.69 5.11
C LEU A 263 16.55 21.50 4.31
N HIS A 264 16.17 21.04 3.12
CA HIS A 264 15.18 21.73 2.30
C HIS A 264 13.73 21.38 2.67
N HIS A 265 13.46 20.12 3.02
CA HIS A 265 12.09 19.61 3.16
C HIS A 265 11.62 19.39 4.61
N ILE A 266 12.53 19.32 5.58
CA ILE A 266 12.21 18.99 6.98
C ILE A 266 12.59 20.15 7.90
N TYR A 267 13.82 20.66 7.77
CA TYR A 267 14.33 21.73 8.64
C TYR A 267 13.41 22.96 8.75
N PRO A 268 12.79 23.49 7.67
CA PRO A 268 11.87 24.63 7.77
C PRO A 268 10.65 24.36 8.66
N HIS A 269 10.23 23.11 8.79
CA HIS A 269 9.08 22.72 9.61
C HIS A 269 9.43 22.56 11.09
N LEU A 270 10.71 22.45 11.45
CA LEU A 270 11.17 22.35 12.83
C LEU A 270 11.11 23.68 13.60
N ARG A 271 10.84 24.80 12.92
CA ARG A 271 10.74 26.16 13.50
C ARG A 271 11.89 26.49 14.46
N CYS A 272 13.10 26.03 14.15
CA CYS A 272 14.28 26.36 14.92
C CYS A 272 14.48 27.89 14.88
N ALA A 273 14.64 28.52 16.05
CA ALA A 273 15.04 29.92 16.11
C ALA A 273 16.44 30.06 15.48
N VAL A 274 16.57 31.02 14.56
CA VAL A 274 17.84 31.45 13.97
C VAL A 274 18.36 32.64 14.77
#